data_AF-A0A961UX01-F1
#
_entry.id   AF-A0A961UX01-F1
#
_cell.length_a   1.000
_cell.length_b   1.000
_cell.length_c   1.000
_cell.angle_alpha   90.00
_cell.angle_beta   90.00
_cell.angle_gamma   90.00
#
_symmetry.space_group_name_H-M   'P 1'
#
loop_
_entity.id
_entity.type
_entity.pdbx_description
1 polymer ?
#
loop_
_entity_poly.entity_id
_entity_poly.type
_entity_poly.pdbx_seq_one_letter_code
_entity_poly.pdbx_strand_id
1 'polypeptide(L)'
;MNEHKQLPQRVLDEIYENLDEELELELDDERFADLMDRPMVEPGRSLDRGVYFRELLRLQGQLVKLQDWVAEKRLKVVVVFEGRDAAGKGGVIKRITQRLNPRICRVVALSAPTERERSQWYFQRYVPHL
;
A
#
# COMPACT_ATOMS: atom_id res chain seq x y z
N MET A 1 11.05 22.52 -36.97
CA MET A 1 9.65 22.30 -36.55
C MET A 1 9.75 21.48 -35.28
N ASN A 2 9.72 22.18 -34.14
CA ASN A 2 10.29 21.73 -32.87
C ASN A 2 9.42 20.69 -32.16
N GLU A 3 10.12 19.64 -31.69
CA GLU A 3 9.98 18.99 -30.39
C GLU A 3 8.56 18.66 -29.93
N HIS A 4 8.11 17.45 -30.28
CA HIS A 4 7.20 16.71 -29.41
C HIS A 4 7.89 16.54 -28.06
N LYS A 5 7.57 17.41 -27.09
CA LYS A 5 7.94 17.22 -25.68
C LYS A 5 7.34 15.90 -25.22
N GLN A 6 8.13 14.83 -25.29
CA GLN A 6 7.84 13.60 -24.59
C GLN A 6 7.75 13.95 -23.10
N LEU A 7 6.61 13.64 -22.50
CA LEU A 7 6.41 13.79 -21.07
C LEU A 7 7.53 13.02 -20.35
N PRO A 8 8.17 13.60 -19.32
CA PRO A 8 9.20 12.89 -18.57
C PRO A 8 8.63 11.58 -18.02
N GLN A 9 9.38 10.48 -18.12
CA GLN A 9 8.90 9.14 -17.73
C GLN A 9 8.29 9.12 -16.32
N ARG A 10 8.87 9.87 -15.37
CA ARG A 10 8.35 10.01 -14.00
C ARG A 10 6.94 10.58 -13.93
N VAL A 11 6.61 11.52 -14.81
CA VAL A 11 5.26 12.12 -14.90
C VAL A 11 4.28 11.11 -15.47
N LEU A 12 4.71 10.28 -16.42
CA LEU A 12 3.88 9.18 -16.93
C LEU A 12 3.63 8.14 -15.84
N ASP A 13 4.66 7.73 -15.11
CA ASP A 13 4.53 6.77 -14.01
C ASP A 13 3.59 7.30 -12.92
N GLU A 14 3.71 8.58 -12.55
CA GLU A 14 2.82 9.25 -11.58
C GLU A 14 1.38 9.38 -12.12
N ILE A 15 1.20 9.66 -13.41
CA ILE A 15 -0.13 9.66 -14.03
C ILE A 15 -0.74 8.26 -13.99
N TYR A 16 0.02 7.21 -14.31
CA TYR A 16 -0.47 5.83 -14.26
C TYR A 16 -0.78 5.38 -12.83
N GLU A 17 0.02 5.75 -11.83
CA GLU A 17 -0.27 5.47 -10.42
C GLU A 17 -1.56 6.16 -9.96
N ASN A 18 -1.76 7.43 -10.32
CA ASN A 18 -2.98 8.16 -10.00
C ASN A 18 -4.20 7.59 -10.75
N LEU A 19 -4.05 7.22 -12.03
CA LEU A 19 -5.12 6.57 -12.81
C LEU A 19 -5.49 5.22 -12.21
N ASP A 20 -4.50 4.45 -11.74
CA ASP A 20 -4.74 3.17 -11.06
C ASP A 20 -5.46 3.37 -9.73
N GLU A 21 -5.13 4.42 -8.98
CA GLU A 21 -5.82 4.76 -7.74
C GLU A 21 -7.28 5.17 -7.99
N GLU A 22 -7.52 6.00 -9.00
CA GLU A 22 -8.85 6.42 -9.41
C GLU A 22 -9.67 5.23 -9.92
N LEU A 23 -9.08 4.38 -10.76
CA LEU A 23 -9.69 3.14 -11.21
C LEU A 23 -9.98 2.25 -9.99
N GLU A 24 -9.02 1.96 -9.12
CA GLU A 24 -9.24 1.14 -7.91
C GLU A 24 -10.38 1.63 -7.01
N LEU A 25 -10.64 2.94 -6.96
CA LEU A 25 -11.75 3.55 -6.23
C LEU A 25 -13.08 3.49 -7.00
N GLU A 26 -13.07 3.63 -8.33
CA GLU A 26 -14.26 3.48 -9.19
C GLU A 26 -14.74 2.02 -9.29
N LEU A 27 -13.86 1.05 -9.04
CA LEU A 27 -14.10 -0.38 -9.21
C LEU A 27 -14.75 -1.09 -8.02
N ASP A 28 -15.29 -0.33 -7.07
CA ASP A 28 -16.20 -0.87 -6.05
C ASP A 28 -17.55 -1.33 -6.64
N ASP A 29 -17.84 -1.02 -7.92
CA ASP A 29 -18.97 -1.59 -8.65
C ASP A 29 -18.59 -2.91 -9.35
N GLU A 30 -19.48 -3.91 -9.27
CA GLU A 30 -19.44 -5.31 -9.76
C GLU A 30 -18.90 -5.57 -11.19
N ARG A 31 -18.56 -4.52 -11.94
CA ARG A 31 -18.17 -4.50 -13.36
C ARG A 31 -16.71 -4.88 -13.63
N PHE A 32 -15.87 -5.08 -12.59
CA PHE A 32 -14.42 -5.22 -12.79
C PHE A 32 -13.94 -6.62 -13.19
N ALA A 33 -14.70 -7.68 -12.86
CA ALA A 33 -14.30 -9.05 -13.20
C ALA A 33 -14.14 -9.26 -14.73
N ASP A 34 -15.01 -8.62 -15.53
CA ASP A 34 -15.03 -8.77 -16.99
C ASP A 34 -13.94 -7.94 -17.71
N LEU A 35 -13.50 -6.82 -17.13
CA LEU A 35 -12.49 -5.95 -17.76
C LEU A 35 -11.06 -6.47 -17.54
N MET A 36 -10.83 -7.25 -16.47
CA MET A 36 -9.53 -7.79 -16.09
C MET A 36 -9.14 -9.09 -16.78
N ASP A 37 -10.03 -9.65 -17.60
CA ASP A 37 -9.72 -10.82 -18.45
C ASP A 37 -9.02 -10.44 -19.77
N ARG A 38 -8.81 -9.13 -19.99
CA ARG A 38 -7.99 -8.65 -21.10
C ARG A 38 -6.51 -8.66 -20.72
N PRO A 39 -5.65 -9.37 -21.47
CA PRO A 39 -4.22 -9.39 -21.18
C PRO A 39 -3.61 -8.01 -21.45
N MET A 40 -3.19 -7.33 -20.39
CA MET A 40 -2.37 -6.11 -20.47
C MET A 40 -0.91 -6.51 -20.27
N VAL A 41 -0.23 -6.88 -21.35
CA VAL A 41 1.16 -7.34 -21.30
C VAL A 41 2.11 -6.23 -21.76
N GLU A 42 2.99 -5.79 -20.87
CA GLU A 42 4.27 -5.14 -21.17
C GLU A 42 5.39 -6.14 -20.80
N PRO A 43 6.34 -6.48 -21.69
CA PRO A 43 7.29 -7.55 -21.42
C PRO A 43 8.48 -7.08 -20.55
N GLY A 44 8.60 -7.63 -19.33
CA GLY A 44 9.83 -7.55 -18.53
C GLY A 44 9.65 -7.68 -17.01
N ARG A 45 9.72 -8.91 -16.47
CA ARG A 45 9.91 -9.23 -15.04
C ARG A 45 8.85 -8.75 -14.02
N SER A 46 7.61 -8.50 -14.43
CA SER A 46 6.49 -8.20 -13.52
C SER A 46 5.41 -9.29 -13.58
N LEU A 47 4.66 -9.46 -12.48
CA LEU A 47 3.41 -10.22 -12.46
C LEU A 47 2.44 -9.63 -13.48
N ASP A 48 1.64 -10.48 -14.12
CA ASP A 48 0.53 -10.02 -14.96
C ASP A 48 -0.36 -9.07 -14.15
N ARG A 49 -0.69 -7.92 -14.75
CA ARG A 49 -1.38 -6.83 -14.04
C ARG A 49 -2.79 -7.25 -13.61
N GLY A 50 -3.50 -8.00 -14.46
CA GLY A 50 -4.82 -8.54 -14.16
C GLY A 50 -4.77 -9.53 -13.00
N VAL A 51 -3.79 -10.43 -13.00
CA VAL A 51 -3.54 -11.37 -11.88
C VAL A 51 -3.20 -10.63 -10.59
N TYR A 52 -2.31 -9.63 -10.66
CA TYR A 52 -1.90 -8.85 -9.49
C TYR A 52 -3.09 -8.17 -8.81
N PHE A 53 -3.92 -7.44 -9.56
CA PHE A 53 -5.07 -6.74 -8.97
C PHE A 53 -6.14 -7.69 -8.47
N ARG A 54 -6.43 -8.77 -9.20
CA ARG A 54 -7.37 -9.80 -8.75
C ARG A 54 -6.96 -10.37 -7.39
N GLU A 55 -5.69 -10.73 -7.25
CA GLU A 55 -5.16 -11.26 -5.99
C GLU A 55 -5.06 -10.18 -4.89
N LEU A 56 -4.70 -8.95 -5.25
CA LEU A 56 -4.66 -7.82 -4.31
C LEU A 56 -6.03 -7.60 -3.66
N LEU A 57 -7.08 -7.48 -4.47
CA LEU A 57 -8.46 -7.27 -4.00
C LEU A 57 -8.93 -8.45 -3.14
N ARG A 58 -8.65 -9.68 -3.58
CA ARG A 58 -8.98 -10.91 -2.84
C ARG A 58 -8.31 -10.91 -1.47
N LEU A 59 -7.01 -10.61 -1.39
CA LEU A 59 -6.23 -10.59 -0.16
C LEU A 59 -6.64 -9.45 0.77
N GLN A 60 -6.93 -8.26 0.24
CA GLN A 60 -7.47 -7.15 1.02
C GLN A 60 -8.82 -7.51 1.67
N GLY A 61 -9.69 -8.21 0.95
CA GLY A 61 -10.92 -8.75 1.54
C GLY A 61 -10.68 -9.71 2.71
N GLN A 62 -9.62 -10.54 2.63
CA GLN A 62 -9.22 -11.39 3.76
C GLN A 62 -8.60 -10.60 4.92
N LEU A 63 -7.86 -9.52 4.63
CA LEU A 63 -7.30 -8.65 5.65
C LEU A 63 -8.38 -7.93 6.46
N VAL A 64 -9.48 -7.52 5.82
CA VAL A 64 -10.64 -6.94 6.53
C VAL A 64 -11.25 -7.97 7.50
N LYS A 65 -11.46 -9.22 7.04
CA LYS A 65 -11.96 -10.29 7.92
C LYS A 65 -11.02 -10.57 9.09
N LEU A 66 -9.71 -10.57 8.85
CA LEU A 66 -8.70 -10.73 9.89
C LEU A 66 -8.75 -9.58 10.90
N GLN A 67 -8.84 -8.34 10.42
CA GLN A 67 -8.97 -7.16 11.26
C GLN A 67 -10.19 -7.26 12.19
N ASP A 68 -11.35 -7.62 11.64
CA ASP A 68 -12.58 -7.75 12.41
C ASP A 68 -12.47 -8.84 13.47
N TRP A 69 -11.85 -9.97 13.13
CA TRP A 69 -11.57 -11.05 14.08
C TRP A 69 -10.60 -10.62 15.19
N VAL A 70 -9.53 -9.90 14.87
CA VAL A 70 -8.58 -9.35 15.86
C VAL A 70 -9.29 -8.39 16.81
N ALA A 71 -10.17 -7.53 16.29
CA ALA A 71 -10.95 -6.59 17.09
C ALA A 71 -11.95 -7.30 18.01
N GLU A 72 -12.69 -8.29 17.48
CA GLU A 72 -13.65 -9.10 18.26
C GLU A 72 -12.96 -9.84 19.41
N LYS A 73 -11.81 -10.47 19.12
CA LYS A 73 -11.02 -11.21 20.11
C LYS A 73 -10.15 -10.32 21.00
N ARG A 74 -10.17 -9.00 20.78
CA ARG A 74 -9.35 -8.01 21.51
C ARG A 74 -7.85 -8.35 21.50
N LEU A 75 -7.37 -8.86 20.37
CA LEU A 75 -5.97 -9.21 20.17
C LEU A 75 -5.17 -7.98 19.73
N LYS A 76 -3.86 -8.04 19.93
CA LYS A 76 -2.91 -7.03 19.46
C LYS A 76 -2.02 -7.62 18.39
N VAL A 77 -1.93 -6.96 17.24
CA VAL A 77 -1.05 -7.35 16.14
C VAL A 77 -0.14 -6.18 15.81
N VAL A 78 1.17 -6.46 15.70
CA VAL A 78 2.19 -5.48 15.30
C VAL A 78 2.91 -6.04 14.09
N VAL A 79 2.99 -5.23 13.03
CA VAL A 79 3.71 -5.56 11.80
C VAL A 79 4.84 -4.55 11.64
N VAL A 80 6.08 -5.05 11.54
CA VAL A 80 7.28 -4.22 11.39
C VAL A 80 7.79 -4.35 9.96
N PHE A 81 7.94 -3.22 9.27
CA PHE A 81 8.45 -3.15 7.90
C PHE A 81 9.88 -2.61 7.89
N GLU A 82 10.85 -3.48 7.63
CA GLU A 82 12.26 -3.14 7.49
C GLU A 82 12.76 -3.36 6.06
N GLY A 83 13.85 -2.68 5.70
CA GLY A 83 14.46 -2.82 4.37
C GLY A 83 15.25 -1.60 3.93
N ARG A 84 15.97 -1.73 2.81
CA ARG A 84 16.78 -0.64 2.24
C ARG A 84 15.91 0.53 1.76
N ASP A 85 16.54 1.68 1.60
CA ASP A 85 15.91 2.83 0.95
C ASP A 85 15.48 2.46 -0.47
N ALA A 86 14.33 2.99 -0.91
CA ALA A 86 13.68 2.68 -2.18
C ALA A 86 13.27 1.20 -2.41
N ALA A 87 13.26 0.35 -1.36
CA ALA A 87 12.82 -1.05 -1.50
C ALA A 87 11.29 -1.24 -1.66
N GLY A 88 10.49 -0.16 -1.66
CA GLY A 88 9.03 -0.25 -1.85
C GLY A 88 8.20 -0.44 -0.58
N LYS A 89 8.78 -0.24 0.62
CA LYS A 89 8.07 -0.39 1.91
C LYS A 89 6.79 0.45 2.00
N GLY A 90 6.85 1.71 1.54
CA GLY A 90 5.69 2.62 1.53
C GLY A 90 4.54 2.11 0.66
N GLY A 91 4.85 1.57 -0.52
CA GLY A 91 3.85 0.98 -1.41
C GLY A 91 3.18 -0.23 -0.79
N VAL A 92 3.94 -1.13 -0.18
CA VAL A 92 3.38 -2.30 0.53
C VAL A 92 2.48 -1.88 1.69
N ILE A 93 2.93 -0.92 2.51
CA ILE A 93 2.10 -0.38 3.61
C ILE A 93 0.80 0.20 3.05
N LYS A 94 0.88 1.03 2.01
CA LYS A 94 -0.29 1.63 1.35
C LYS A 94 -1.28 0.55 0.89
N ARG A 95 -0.81 -0.48 0.18
CA ARG A 95 -1.65 -1.59 -0.31
C ARG A 95 -2.30 -2.39 0.83
N ILE A 96 -1.64 -2.55 1.96
CA ILE A 96 -2.23 -3.23 3.13
C ILE A 96 -3.28 -2.34 3.79
N THR A 97 -3.00 -1.05 3.95
CA THR A 97 -3.83 -0.15 4.75
C THR A 97 -5.02 0.44 3.99
N GLN A 98 -4.99 0.44 2.65
CA GLN A 98 -5.98 1.16 1.82
C GLN A 98 -7.44 0.74 2.06
N ARG A 99 -7.70 -0.51 2.49
CA ARG A 99 -9.05 -1.03 2.77
C ARG A 99 -9.31 -1.35 4.25
N LEU A 100 -8.35 -1.05 5.13
CA LEU A 100 -8.48 -1.29 6.56
C LEU A 100 -9.12 -0.09 7.26
N ASN A 101 -9.84 -0.35 8.34
CA ASN A 101 -10.46 0.72 9.13
C ASN A 101 -9.36 1.47 9.92
N PRO A 102 -9.16 2.79 9.68
CA PRO A 102 -8.09 3.55 10.31
C PRO A 102 -8.25 3.71 11.83
N ARG A 103 -9.44 3.40 12.38
CA ARG A 103 -9.68 3.38 13.83
C ARG A 103 -9.15 2.10 14.49
N ILE A 104 -8.96 1.03 13.72
CA ILE A 104 -8.48 -0.27 14.20
C ILE A 104 -7.01 -0.46 13.82
N CYS A 105 -6.66 -0.17 12.57
CA CYS A 105 -5.30 -0.26 12.07
C CYS A 105 -4.65 1.14 12.04
N ARG A 106 -3.49 1.29 12.70
CA ARG A 106 -2.69 2.52 12.68
C ARG A 106 -1.33 2.27 12.04
N VAL A 107 -0.90 3.21 11.20
CA VAL A 107 0.45 3.26 10.65
C VAL A 107 1.28 4.25 11.46
N VAL A 108 2.49 3.85 11.85
CA VAL A 108 3.40 4.71 12.60
C VAL A 108 4.72 4.80 11.84
N ALA A 109 5.09 6.02 11.49
CA ALA A 109 6.37 6.36 10.90
C ALA A 109 7.07 7.38 11.80
N LEU A 110 8.07 6.93 12.57
CA LEU A 110 8.81 7.80 13.48
C LEU A 110 9.94 8.51 12.74
N SER A 111 10.03 9.83 12.91
CA SER A 111 11.18 10.62 12.48
C SER A 111 12.44 10.28 13.28
N ALA A 112 13.56 10.86 12.85
CA ALA A 112 14.81 10.83 13.62
C ALA A 112 14.55 11.23 15.09
N PRO A 113 15.19 10.56 16.06
CA PRO A 113 14.95 10.82 17.47
C PRO A 113 15.40 12.24 17.85
N THR A 114 14.57 12.92 18.61
CA THR A 114 14.88 14.21 19.25
C THR A 114 16.00 14.06 20.28
N GLU A 115 16.64 15.17 20.67
CA GLU A 115 17.71 15.15 21.67
C GLU A 115 17.29 14.50 23.00
N ARG A 116 16.04 14.74 23.42
CA ARG A 116 15.45 14.09 24.60
C ARG A 116 15.22 12.59 24.41
N GLU A 117 14.74 12.15 23.25
CA GLU A 117 14.56 10.71 22.98
C GLU A 117 15.90 9.96 22.89
N ARG A 118 16.98 10.64 22.48
CA ARG A 118 18.33 10.06 22.42
C ARG A 118 18.93 9.76 23.79
N SER A 119 18.53 10.50 24.83
CA SER A 119 18.96 10.25 26.22
C SER A 119 18.03 9.30 26.98
N GLN A 120 16.88 8.97 26.42
CA GLN A 120 15.93 8.01 26.96
C GLN A 120 16.30 6.57 26.58
N TRP A 121 15.64 5.61 27.23
CA TRP A 121 15.77 4.22 26.83
C TRP A 121 15.26 4.05 25.39
N TYR A 122 16.04 3.38 24.53
CA TYR A 122 15.78 3.27 23.08
C TYR A 122 14.33 2.85 22.74
N PHE A 123 13.79 1.85 23.45
CA PHE A 123 12.43 1.36 23.20
C PHE A 123 11.31 2.28 23.71
N GLN A 124 11.64 3.23 24.58
CA GLN A 124 10.66 4.12 25.22
C GLN A 124 9.86 4.95 24.21
N ARG A 125 10.46 5.31 23.07
CA ARG A 125 9.75 6.03 22.00
C ARG A 125 8.79 5.15 21.18
N TYR A 126 8.94 3.83 21.21
CA TYR A 126 8.12 2.89 20.44
C TYR A 126 6.92 2.38 21.25
N VAL A 127 7.07 2.23 22.57
CA VAL A 127 6.03 1.72 23.48
C VAL A 127 4.69 2.48 23.41
N PRO A 128 4.64 3.83 23.26
CA PRO A 128 3.38 4.56 23.10
C PRO A 128 2.56 4.14 21.86
N HIS A 129 3.20 3.42 20.93
CA HIS A 129 2.60 2.93 19.69
C HIS A 129 2.18 1.45 19.76
N LEU A 130 2.13 0.84 20.95
CA LEU A 130 1.69 -0.54 21.22
C LEU A 130 0.35 -0.64 21.98
#